data_AF-Q9FPG1-F1
#
_entry.id   AF-Q9FPG1-F1
#
_cell.length_a   1.000
_cell.length_b   1.000
_cell.length_c   1.000
_cell.angle_alpha   90.00
_cell.angle_beta   90.00
_cell.angle_gamma   90.00
#
_symmetry.space_group_name_H-M   'P 1'
#
loop_
_entity.id
_entity.type
_entity.pdbx_description
1 polymer ?
#
loop_
_entity_poly.entity_id
_entity_poly.type
_entity_poly.pdbx_seq_one_letter_code
_entity_poly.pdbx_strand_id
1 'polypeptide(L)' 'MERKTFSFLFSLLLVLASDVAVERGEARTCMIKKEGWGKCLIDTTCAHSCKNRGYIGGDCKGMTRTCYCLVNC' A
#
# COMPACT_ATOMS: atom_id res chain seq x y z
N MET A 1 -38.89 27.70 22.25
CA MET A 1 -37.42 27.70 22.19
C MET A 1 -36.83 26.34 21.77
N GLU A 2 -37.62 25.43 21.19
CA GLU A 2 -37.26 24.00 21.16
C GLU A 2 -36.60 23.56 19.83
N ARG A 3 -36.89 24.25 18.72
CA ARG A 3 -36.23 23.98 17.42
C ARG A 3 -34.75 24.36 17.41
N LYS A 4 -34.38 25.43 18.13
CA LYS A 4 -33.00 25.92 18.19
C LYS A 4 -32.12 24.93 18.95
N THR A 5 -32.56 24.49 20.12
CA THR A 5 -31.84 23.50 20.93
C THR A 5 -31.70 22.18 20.19
N PHE A 6 -32.75 21.71 19.51
CA PHE A 6 -32.69 20.49 18.70
C PHE A 6 -31.71 20.60 17.53
N SER A 7 -31.69 21.76 16.85
CA SER A 7 -30.75 22.03 15.75
C SER A 7 -29.29 22.07 16.23
N PHE A 8 -29.04 22.65 17.41
CA PHE A 8 -27.72 22.67 18.03
C PHE A 8 -27.28 21.27 18.46
N LEU A 9 -28.16 20.49 19.10
CA LEU A 9 -27.88 19.11 19.49
C LEU A 9 -27.58 18.22 18.27
N PHE A 10 -28.35 18.38 17.19
CA PHE A 10 -28.14 17.63 15.95
C PHE A 10 -26.82 17.99 15.26
N SER A 11 -26.46 19.28 15.25
CA SER A 11 -25.16 19.72 14.73
C SER A 11 -24.00 19.20 15.56
N LEU A 12 -24.15 19.18 16.89
CA LEU A 12 -23.14 18.64 17.80
C LEU A 12 -22.92 17.14 17.53
N LEU A 13 -24.00 16.36 17.39
CA LEU A 13 -23.94 14.92 17.07
C LEU A 13 -23.22 14.63 15.75
N LEU A 14 -23.45 15.45 14.71
CA LEU A 14 -22.78 15.29 13.41
C LEU A 14 -21.26 15.55 13.52
N VAL A 15 -20.85 16.55 14.30
CA VAL A 15 -19.43 16.83 14.55
C VAL A 15 -18.77 15.64 15.28
N LEU A 16 -19.42 15.09 16.32
CA LEU A 16 -18.89 13.92 17.02
C LEU A 16 -18.82 12.65 16.14
N ALA A 17 -19.68 12.52 15.12
CA ALA A 17 -19.69 11.38 14.20
C ALA A 17 -18.62 11.48 13.09
N SER A 18 -17.99 12.65 12.92
CA SER A 18 -17.03 12.91 11.83
C SER A 18 -15.64 12.29 12.09
N ASP A 19 -15.36 11.85 13.32
CA ASP A 19 -14.11 11.19 13.72
C ASP A 19 -13.99 9.73 13.26
N VAL A 20 -14.67 9.35 12.17
CA VAL A 20 -14.34 8.13 11.44
C VAL A 20 -13.05 8.41 10.67
N ALA A 21 -11.93 8.22 11.36
CA ALA A 21 -10.63 8.10 10.76
C ALA A 21 -10.69 6.94 9.75
N VAL A 22 -10.78 7.26 8.46
CA VAL A 22 -10.51 6.31 7.40
C VAL A 22 -9.04 5.99 7.49
N GLU A 23 -8.71 4.93 8.22
CA GLU A 23 -7.44 4.21 8.10
C GLU A 23 -7.28 3.87 6.62
N ARG A 24 -6.46 4.66 5.91
CA ARG A 24 -5.98 4.29 4.59
C ARG A 24 -5.07 3.09 4.81
N GLY A 25 -5.64 1.89 4.74
CA GLY A 25 -4.86 0.67 4.77
C GLY A 25 -3.79 0.76 3.70
N GLU A 26 -2.53 0.87 4.10
CA GLU A 26 -1.42 0.72 3.17
C GLU A 26 -1.55 -0.65 2.52
N ALA A 27 -1.61 -0.69 1.19
CA ALA A 27 -1.65 -1.95 0.47
C ALA A 27 -0.45 -2.79 0.91
N ARG A 28 -0.69 -4.01 1.39
CA ARG A 28 0.40 -4.87 1.83
C ARG A 28 1.24 -5.19 0.61
N THR A 29 2.56 -5.13 0.75
CA THR A 29 3.44 -5.47 -0.37
C THR A 29 3.99 -6.87 -0.17
N CYS A 30 3.69 -7.76 -1.10
CA CYS A 30 4.18 -9.13 -1.12
C CYS A 30 5.34 -9.26 -2.12
N MET A 31 6.28 -10.18 -1.84
CA MET A 31 7.46 -10.45 -2.67
C MET A 31 7.33 -11.80 -3.36
N ILE A 32 7.44 -11.82 -4.69
CA ILE A 32 7.39 -13.04 -5.51
C ILE A 32 8.78 -13.27 -6.10
N LYS A 33 9.36 -14.46 -5.86
CA LYS A 33 10.65 -14.83 -6.44
C LYS A 33 10.53 -14.89 -7.96
N LYS A 34 11.46 -14.25 -8.66
CA LYS A 34 11.54 -14.32 -10.11
C LYS A 34 12.33 -15.54 -10.56
N GLU A 35 11.68 -16.46 -11.27
CA GLU A 35 12.36 -17.60 -11.88
C GLU A 35 13.19 -17.20 -13.10
N GLY A 36 14.30 -17.93 -13.32
CA GLY A 36 15.21 -17.69 -14.45
C GLY A 36 16.01 -16.38 -14.39
N TRP A 37 15.89 -15.60 -13.31
CA TRP A 37 16.77 -14.46 -13.07
C TRP A 37 18.10 -14.95 -12.52
N GLY A 38 19.20 -14.60 -13.18
CA GLY A 38 20.55 -14.87 -12.68
C GLY A 38 20.86 -14.08 -11.40
N LYS A 39 22.15 -13.96 -11.07
CA LYS A 39 22.59 -13.16 -9.92
C LYS A 39 22.14 -11.70 -10.09
N CYS A 40 21.37 -11.22 -9.12
CA CYS A 40 20.83 -9.87 -9.06
C CYS A 40 21.90 -8.92 -8.50
N LEU A 41 22.54 -8.18 -9.40
CA LEU A 41 23.62 -7.25 -9.04
C LEU A 41 23.12 -5.83 -8.77
N ILE A 42 22.01 -5.46 -9.40
CA ILE A 42 21.48 -4.10 -9.43
C ILE A 42 19.96 -4.17 -9.26
N ASP A 43 19.46 -3.54 -8.18
CA ASP A 43 18.03 -3.53 -7.85
C ASP A 43 17.19 -2.84 -8.91
N THR A 44 17.66 -1.72 -9.47
CA THR A 44 16.93 -0.98 -10.52
C THR A 44 16.68 -1.82 -11.78
N THR A 45 17.62 -2.69 -12.16
CA THR A 45 17.45 -3.61 -13.28
C THR A 45 16.41 -4.69 -12.98
N CYS A 46 16.41 -5.23 -11.75
CA CYS A 46 15.39 -6.16 -11.28
C CYS A 46 14.00 -5.49 -11.26
N ALA A 47 13.89 -4.31 -10.66
CA ALA A 47 12.68 -3.50 -10.60
C ALA A 47 12.11 -3.19 -11.98
N HIS A 48 12.93 -2.72 -12.92
CA HIS A 48 12.49 -2.39 -14.28
C HIS A 48 11.94 -3.62 -15.00
N SER A 49 12.61 -4.77 -14.88
CA SER A 49 12.14 -5.99 -15.52
C SER A 49 10.88 -6.57 -14.86
N CYS A 50 10.71 -6.42 -13.55
CA CYS A 50 9.44 -6.73 -12.87
C CYS A 50 8.31 -5.80 -13.33
N LYS A 51 8.57 -4.49 -13.43
CA LYS A 51 7.59 -3.51 -13.93
C LYS A 51 7.13 -3.82 -15.36
N ASN A 52 8.04 -4.24 -16.25
CA ASN A 52 7.67 -4.70 -17.60
C ASN A 52 6.72 -5.90 -17.62
N ARG A 53 6.58 -6.65 -16.52
CA ARG A 53 5.63 -7.76 -16.37
C ARG A 53 4.37 -7.39 -15.59
N GLY A 54 4.18 -6.12 -15.22
CA GLY A 54 3.00 -5.64 -14.49
C GLY A 54 3.13 -5.67 -12.96
N TYR A 55 4.32 -5.96 -12.43
CA TYR A 55 4.59 -5.83 -11.00
C TYR A 55 4.82 -4.36 -10.63
N ILE A 56 4.57 -3.99 -9.37
CA ILE A 56 4.74 -2.61 -8.90
C ILE A 56 6.23 -2.23 -8.70
N GLY A 57 7.11 -3.23 -8.53
CA GLY A 57 8.56 -3.03 -8.38
C GLY A 57 9.32 -4.34 -8.25
N GLY A 58 10.56 -4.27 -7.76
CA GLY A 58 11.37 -5.44 -7.47
C GLY A 58 12.71 -5.12 -6.82
N ASP A 59 13.23 -6.08 -6.04
CA ASP A 59 14.45 -5.93 -5.23
C ASP A 59 15.31 -7.20 -5.26
N CYS A 60 16.62 -7.02 -5.22
CA CYS A 60 17.59 -8.09 -5.02
C CYS A 60 17.69 -8.44 -3.53
N LYS A 61 17.33 -9.66 -3.13
CA LYS A 61 17.45 -10.12 -1.73
C LYS A 61 18.25 -11.39 -1.56
N GLY A 62 18.73 -11.55 -0.32
CA GLY A 62 19.44 -12.73 0.16
C GLY A 62 20.89 -12.81 -0.33
N MET A 63 21.61 -13.78 0.23
CA MET A 63 23.02 -14.04 -0.10
C MET A 63 23.19 -14.56 -1.54
N THR A 64 22.19 -15.27 -2.05
CA THR A 64 22.13 -15.74 -3.43
C THR A 64 21.85 -14.63 -4.44
N ARG A 65 21.60 -13.39 -3.98
CA ARG A 65 21.28 -12.24 -4.81
C ARG A 65 20.13 -12.58 -5.77
N THR A 66 19.00 -13.01 -5.22
CA THR A 66 17.83 -13.39 -6.01
C THR A 66 16.91 -12.19 -6.21
N CYS A 67 16.41 -11.98 -7.43
CA CYS A 67 15.44 -10.92 -7.72
C CYS A 67 14.04 -11.34 -7.25
N TYR A 68 13.37 -10.47 -6.50
CA TYR A 68 11.98 -10.61 -6.08
C TYR A 68 11.16 -9.46 -6.65
N CYS A 69 10.04 -9.77 -7.32
CA CYS A 69 9.10 -8.77 -7.78
C CYS A 69 8.10 -8.42 -6.68
N LEU A 70 7.71 -7.15 -6.60
CA LEU A 70 6.76 -6.63 -5.62
C LEU A 70 5.35 -6.64 -6.21
N VAL A 71 4.37 -7.10 -5.44
CA VAL A 71 2.95 -7.13 -5.81
C VAL A 71 2.11 -6.59 -4.66
N ASN A 72 1.00 -5.94 -4.98
CA ASN A 72 0.00 -5.59 -3.97
C ASN A 72 -0.72 -6.85 -3.50
N CYS A 73 -0.80 -6.99 -2.18
CA CYS A 73 -1.64 -7.87 -1.42
C CYS A 73 -2.35 -7.03 -0.32
#